data_AF-A0A838Z425-F1
#
_entry.id   AF-A0A838Z425-F1
#
_cell.length_a   1.000
_cell.length_b   1.000
_cell.length_c   1.000
_cell.angle_alpha   90.00
_cell.angle_beta   90.00
_cell.angle_gamma   90.00
#
_symmetry.space_group_name_H-M   'P 1'
#
loop_
_entity.id
_entity.type
_entity.pdbx_description
1 polymer ?
#
loop_
_entity_poly.entity_id
_entity_poly.type
_entity_poly.pdbx_seq_one_letter_code
_entity_poly.pdbx_strand_id
1 'polypeptide(L)'
;MKIIIILLQVLGAITIFPWFSMAGLSFIVLKPSKSLKKHLPILLLIAVFAYPLIMGSSYWWSWTNFFEGYPKRAIFFSCLPLIIFGIAYLLIANLTDFIEKIRTKK
;
A
#
# COMPACT_ATOMS: atom_id res chain seq x y z
N MET A 1 -4.57 8.04 -24.18
CA MET A 1 -4.34 6.83 -23.34
C MET A 1 -3.05 6.90 -22.53
N LYS A 2 -1.90 7.24 -23.12
CA LYS A 2 -0.63 7.47 -22.38
C LYS A 2 -0.76 8.44 -21.21
N ILE A 3 -1.43 9.58 -21.43
CA ILE A 3 -1.65 10.60 -20.38
C ILE A 3 -2.39 10.01 -19.17
N ILE A 4 -3.43 9.20 -19.39
CA ILE A 4 -4.20 8.55 -18.31
C ILE A 4 -3.30 7.62 -17.49
N ILE A 5 -2.47 6.81 -18.17
CA ILE A 5 -1.50 5.92 -17.51
C ILE A 5 -0.55 6.74 -16.62
N ILE A 6 0.01 7.83 -17.15
CA ILE A 6 0.92 8.70 -16.40
C ILE A 6 0.22 9.32 -15.19
N LEU A 7 -0.98 9.87 -15.36
CA LEU A 7 -1.75 10.48 -14.26
C LEU A 7 -2.03 9.47 -13.15
N LEU A 8 -2.43 8.24 -13.48
CA LEU A 8 -2.65 7.17 -12.51
C LEU A 8 -1.36 6.80 -11.77
N GLN A 9 -0.23 6.71 -12.49
CA GLN A 9 1.06 6.39 -11.89
C GLN A 9 1.58 7.52 -10.98
N VAL A 10 1.34 8.79 -11.34
CA VAL A 10 1.68 9.93 -10.47
C VAL A 10 0.86 9.89 -9.19
N LEU A 11 -0.46 9.67 -9.29
CA LEU A 11 -1.32 9.54 -8.12
C LEU A 11 -0.86 8.38 -7.20
N GLY A 12 -0.56 7.22 -7.79
CA GLY A 12 -0.04 6.07 -7.03
C GLY A 12 1.39 6.26 -6.50
N ALA A 13 2.19 7.13 -7.11
CA ALA A 13 3.51 7.47 -6.58
C ALA A 13 3.42 8.34 -5.34
N ILE A 14 2.48 9.28 -5.31
CA ILE A 14 2.26 10.17 -4.16
C ILE A 14 1.86 9.37 -2.92
N THR A 15 1.20 8.22 -3.07
CA THR A 15 0.81 7.36 -1.94
C THR A 15 1.99 6.64 -1.27
N ILE A 16 3.22 6.72 -1.81
CA ILE A 16 4.42 6.20 -1.14
C ILE A 16 4.70 6.94 0.19
N PHE A 17 4.43 8.24 0.25
CA PHE A 17 4.68 9.05 1.45
C PHE A 17 3.79 8.60 2.63
N PRO A 18 2.45 8.57 2.50
CA PRO A 18 1.60 8.07 3.58
C PRO A 18 1.81 6.57 3.86
N TRP A 19 2.29 5.78 2.89
CA TRP A 19 2.61 4.37 3.12
C TRP A 19 3.66 4.16 4.22
N PHE A 20 4.75 4.93 4.20
CA PHE A 20 5.78 4.81 5.24
C PHE A 20 5.22 5.10 6.64
N SER A 21 4.36 6.11 6.76
CA SER A 21 3.66 6.42 8.02
C SER A 21 2.72 5.30 8.45
N MET A 22 1.94 4.74 7.51
CA MET A 22 1.03 3.62 7.78
C MET A 22 1.77 2.34 8.19
N ALA A 23 2.90 2.04 7.55
CA ALA A 23 3.74 0.91 7.93
C ALA A 23 4.16 1.03 9.40
N GLY A 24 4.57 2.21 9.86
CA GLY A 24 4.86 2.47 11.28
C GLY A 24 3.64 2.31 12.20
N LEU A 25 2.50 2.91 11.82
CA LEU A 25 1.26 2.87 12.62
C LEU A 25 0.70 1.45 12.79
N SER A 26 0.84 0.60 11.76
CA SER A 26 0.35 -0.78 11.78
C SER A 26 0.88 -1.57 13.00
N PHE A 27 2.12 -1.31 13.43
CA PHE A 27 2.72 -1.98 14.59
C PHE A 27 2.17 -1.49 15.94
N ILE A 28 1.76 -0.22 16.03
CA ILE A 28 1.12 0.34 17.22
C ILE A 28 -0.29 -0.22 17.36
N VAL A 29 -1.02 -0.25 16.25
CA VAL A 29 -2.43 -0.65 16.18
C VAL A 29 -2.59 -2.15 16.38
N LEU A 30 -1.75 -2.99 15.75
CA LEU A 30 -1.92 -4.45 15.76
C LEU A 30 -1.50 -5.14 17.07
N LYS A 31 -0.85 -4.43 18.01
CA LYS A 31 -0.34 -4.96 19.30
C LYS A 31 0.16 -6.42 19.20
N PRO A 32 1.25 -6.68 18.45
CA PRO A 32 1.71 -8.02 18.16
C PRO A 32 2.01 -8.84 19.44
N SER A 33 1.71 -10.14 19.39
CA SER A 33 2.01 -11.09 20.47
C SER A 33 3.50 -11.15 20.80
N LYS A 34 3.86 -11.64 22.00
CA LYS A 34 5.27 -11.75 22.44
C LYS A 34 6.18 -12.47 21.41
N SER A 35 5.65 -13.46 20.68
CA SER A 35 6.39 -14.19 19.65
C SER A 35 6.63 -13.34 18.38
N LEU A 36 5.63 -12.57 17.94
CA LEU A 36 5.77 -11.67 16.78
C LEU A 36 6.71 -10.49 17.08
N LYS A 37 6.79 -10.03 18.33
CA LYS A 37 7.70 -8.94 18.72
C LYS A 37 9.16 -9.23 18.41
N LYS A 38 9.59 -10.50 18.44
CA LYS A 38 10.96 -10.90 18.07
C LYS A 38 11.25 -10.69 16.57
N HIS A 39 10.22 -10.79 15.73
CA HIS A 39 10.32 -10.64 14.27
C HIS A 39 9.93 -9.24 13.81
N LEU A 40 9.59 -8.33 14.74
CA LEU A 40 9.11 -6.99 14.46
C LEU A 40 10.02 -6.18 13.52
N PRO A 41 11.36 -6.18 13.68
CA PRO A 41 12.22 -5.40 12.79
C PRO A 41 12.18 -5.89 11.34
N ILE A 42 12.11 -7.22 11.16
CA ILE A 42 12.03 -7.84 9.83
C ILE A 42 10.67 -7.55 9.19
N LEU A 43 9.58 -7.69 9.96
CA LEU A 43 8.25 -7.35 9.49
C LEU A 43 8.12 -5.88 9.11
N LEU A 44 8.78 -4.98 9.85
CA LEU A 44 8.80 -3.55 9.55
C LEU A 44 9.55 -3.26 8.25
N LEU A 45 10.73 -3.89 8.06
CA LEU A 45 11.45 -3.80 6.79
C LEU A 45 10.58 -4.31 5.63
N ILE A 46 9.94 -5.46 5.78
CA ILE A 46 9.04 -6.01 4.75
C ILE A 46 7.90 -5.03 4.45
N ALA A 47 7.22 -4.49 5.47
CA ALA A 47 6.12 -3.54 5.29
C ALA A 47 6.57 -2.26 4.59
N VAL A 48 7.74 -1.73 4.95
CA VAL A 48 8.34 -0.52 4.37
C VAL A 48 8.69 -0.73 2.89
N PHE A 49 9.29 -1.87 2.54
CA PHE A 49 9.77 -2.13 1.18
C PHE A 49 8.74 -2.79 0.25
N ALA A 50 7.69 -3.44 0.79
CA ALA A 50 6.70 -4.13 -0.02
C ALA A 50 6.00 -3.20 -1.01
N TYR A 51 5.56 -2.03 -0.57
CA TYR A 51 4.80 -1.11 -1.43
C TYR A 51 5.64 -0.47 -2.55
N PRO A 52 6.86 0.03 -2.29
CA PRO A 52 7.76 0.45 -3.37
C PRO A 52 8.01 -0.66 -4.41
N LEU A 53 8.19 -1.91 -3.98
CA LEU A 53 8.37 -3.05 -4.88
C LEU A 53 7.14 -3.34 -5.73
N ILE A 54 5.95 -3.35 -5.11
CA ILE A 54 4.68 -3.54 -5.82
C ILE A 54 4.49 -2.41 -6.83
N MET A 55 4.72 -1.16 -6.44
CA MET A 55 4.58 0.00 -7.30
C MET A 55 5.53 -0.06 -8.50
N GLY A 56 6.83 -0.28 -8.26
CA GLY A 56 7.82 -0.39 -9.33
C GLY A 56 7.49 -1.52 -10.31
N SER A 57 7.13 -2.70 -9.79
CA SER A 57 6.72 -3.85 -10.61
C SER A 57 5.46 -3.56 -11.41
N SER A 58 4.47 -2.92 -10.80
CA SER A 58 3.20 -2.60 -11.45
C SER A 58 3.40 -1.60 -12.59
N TYR A 59 4.24 -0.58 -12.39
CA TYR A 59 4.51 0.41 -13.44
C TYR A 59 5.33 -0.19 -14.58
N TRP A 60 6.29 -1.06 -14.27
CA TRP A 60 7.01 -1.83 -15.28
C TRP A 60 6.07 -2.66 -16.15
N TRP A 61 5.16 -3.43 -15.52
CA TRP A 61 4.15 -4.23 -16.24
C TRP A 61 3.16 -3.37 -17.02
N SER A 62 2.80 -2.20 -16.49
CA SER A 62 1.94 -1.24 -17.18
C SER A 62 2.55 -0.80 -18.51
N TRP A 63 3.81 -0.34 -18.49
CA TRP A 63 4.51 0.11 -19.69
C TRP A 63 4.76 -1.04 -20.68
N THR A 64 5.14 -2.22 -20.19
CA THR A 64 5.30 -3.42 -21.02
C THR A 64 4.02 -3.74 -21.80
N ASN A 65 2.88 -3.83 -21.11
CA ASN A 65 1.58 -4.09 -21.74
C ASN A 65 1.15 -2.96 -22.68
N PHE A 66 1.50 -1.71 -22.37
CA PHE A 66 1.20 -0.58 -23.25
C PHE A 66 1.96 -0.70 -24.58
N PHE A 67 3.23 -1.07 -24.55
CA PHE A 67 4.05 -1.25 -25.75
C PHE A 67 3.68 -2.50 -26.56
N GLU A 68 3.19 -3.55 -25.90
CA GLU A 68 2.66 -4.76 -26.55
C GLU A 68 1.25 -4.58 -27.17
N GLY A 69 0.65 -3.40 -27.04
CA GLY A 69 -0.68 -3.13 -27.61
C GLY A 69 -1.86 -3.57 -26.73
N TYR A 70 -1.64 -3.79 -25.43
CA TYR A 70 -2.67 -4.13 -24.44
C TYR A 70 -2.98 -2.96 -23.48
N PRO A 71 -3.63 -1.89 -23.95
CA PRO A 71 -3.78 -0.67 -23.16
C PRO A 71 -4.70 -0.80 -21.95
N LYS A 72 -5.71 -1.70 -22.00
CA LYS A 72 -6.57 -1.97 -20.84
C LYS A 72 -5.79 -2.61 -19.69
N ARG A 73 -4.86 -3.52 -20.01
CA ARG A 73 -3.96 -4.14 -19.03
C ARG A 73 -2.99 -3.12 -18.46
N ALA A 74 -2.46 -2.24 -19.30
CA ALA A 74 -1.60 -1.14 -18.85
C ALA A 74 -2.29 -0.24 -17.81
N ILE A 75 -3.55 0.14 -18.05
CA ILE A 75 -4.34 0.93 -17.10
C ILE A 75 -4.56 0.15 -15.79
N PHE A 76 -4.94 -1.13 -15.88
CA PHE A 76 -5.13 -1.97 -14.69
C PHE A 76 -3.87 -2.01 -13.80
N PHE A 77 -2.70 -2.24 -14.40
CA PHE A 77 -1.44 -2.23 -13.67
C PHE A 77 -1.08 -0.85 -13.10
N SER A 78 -1.43 0.25 -13.77
CA SER A 78 -1.26 1.59 -13.19
C SER A 78 -2.15 1.85 -11.97
N CYS A 79 -3.32 1.22 -11.89
CA CYS A 79 -4.23 1.34 -10.75
C CYS A 79 -3.82 0.48 -9.54
N LEU A 80 -3.01 -0.56 -9.75
CA LEU A 80 -2.70 -1.54 -8.71
C LEU A 80 -2.13 -0.92 -7.42
N PRO A 81 -1.18 0.04 -7.48
CA PRO A 81 -0.65 0.66 -6.27
C PRO A 81 -1.69 1.47 -5.48
N LEU A 82 -2.63 2.12 -6.18
CA LEU A 82 -3.73 2.84 -5.54
C LEU A 82 -4.71 1.88 -4.86
N ILE A 83 -5.03 0.75 -5.51
CA ILE A 83 -5.92 -0.28 -4.94
C ILE A 83 -5.29 -0.87 -3.67
N ILE A 84 -4.02 -1.26 -3.73
CA ILE A 84 -3.31 -1.84 -2.58
C ILE A 84 -3.19 -0.82 -1.45
N PHE A 85 -2.88 0.44 -1.78
CA PHE A 85 -2.87 1.50 -0.79
C PHE A 85 -4.24 1.67 -0.12
N GLY A 86 -5.32 1.72 -0.91
CA GLY A 86 -6.68 1.86 -0.39
C GLY A 86 -7.09 0.71 0.53
N ILE A 87 -6.76 -0.53 0.17
CA ILE A 87 -7.02 -1.71 1.02
C ILE A 87 -6.23 -1.61 2.33
N ALA A 88 -4.94 -1.31 2.26
CA ALA A 88 -4.10 -1.18 3.45
C ALA A 88 -4.58 -0.05 4.38
N TYR A 89 -4.96 1.09 3.80
CA TYR A 89 -5.53 2.22 4.52
C TYR A 89 -6.82 1.83 5.25
N LEU A 90 -7.78 1.20 4.55
CA LEU A 90 -9.04 0.76 5.16
C LEU A 90 -8.83 -0.24 6.30
N LEU A 91 -7.88 -1.16 6.15
CA LEU A 91 -7.54 -2.12 7.21
C LEU A 91 -7.02 -1.40 8.46
N ILE A 92 -6.10 -0.45 8.30
CA ILE A 92 -5.54 0.32 9.42
C ILE A 92 -6.59 1.23 10.05
N ALA A 93 -7.40 1.92 9.24
CA ALA A 93 -8.47 2.81 9.71
C ALA A 93 -9.50 2.05 10.55
N ASN A 94 -10.03 0.93 10.04
CA ASN A 94 -11.00 0.10 10.76
C ASN A 94 -10.45 -0.42 12.10
N LEU A 95 -9.17 -0.79 12.14
CA LEU A 95 -8.52 -1.23 13.38
C LEU A 95 -8.32 -0.06 14.36
N THR A 96 -8.03 1.14 13.86
CA THR A 96 -7.83 2.34 14.68
C THR A 96 -9.16 2.78 15.31
N ASP A 97 -10.23 2.87 14.52
CA ASP A 97 -11.58 3.22 15.01
C ASP A 97 -12.09 2.20 16.03
N PHE A 98 -11.81 0.91 15.81
CA PHE A 98 -12.14 -0.15 16.75
C PHE A 98 -11.42 0.03 18.10
N ILE A 99 -10.13 0.39 18.08
CA ILE A 99 -9.35 0.67 19.30
C ILE A 99 -9.90 1.88 20.04
N GLU A 100 -10.27 2.95 19.32
CA GLU A 100 -10.83 4.15 19.92
C GLU A 100 -12.19 3.89 20.59
N LYS A 101 -13.06 3.10 19.93
CA LYS A 101 -14.35 2.68 20.47
C LYS A 101 -14.25 1.80 21.72
N ILE A 102 -13.19 1.00 21.85
CA ILE A 102 -12.90 0.24 23.08
C ILE A 102 -12.40 1.18 24.18
N ARG A 103 -11.55 2.16 23.85
CA ARG A 103 -10.96 3.09 24.83
C ARG A 103 -12.01 4.01 25.45
N THR A 104 -12.99 4.49 24.68
CA THR A 104 -14.04 5.42 25.16
C THR A 104 -15.16 4.74 25.96
N LYS A 105 -15.21 3.41 25.97
CA LYS A 105 -16.13 2.62 26.81
C LYS A 105 -15.57 2.27 28.20
N LYS A 106 -14.32 2.64 28.49
CA LYS A 106 -13.70 2.56 29.82
C LYS A 106 -13.78 3.91 30.51
#